data_AF-A0A5A8A0E8-F1
#
_entry.id   AF-A0A5A8A0E8-F1
#
_cell.length_a   1.000
_cell.length_b   1.000
_cell.length_c   1.000
_cell.angle_alpha   90.00
_cell.angle_beta   90.00
_cell.angle_gamma   90.00
#
_symmetry.space_group_name_H-M   'P 1'
#
loop_
_entity.id
_entity.type
_entity.pdbx_description
1 polymer ?
#
loop_
_entity_poly.entity_id
_entity_poly.type
_entity_poly.pdbx_seq_one_letter_code
_entity_poly.pdbx_strand_id
1 'polypeptide(L)'
;MNKAVAPAELRSGAPSQANSTSKPRSDLGTIVIHWLTVVAMVASLFTGLRISADARTAVFAKWIAPILPQGEVWTVHFLAGLALFFCLSAYVLYLVLGGLLDRNAPRRMRAIALPGSTATARKARWGGVNVLLHWFIYAVVLIMTGTGIALYLGFGGWVVWLHATCALIALGYIAIHMTTHFLYGGWQQLLRLFRPAALVGPAASRKPLLIASLVGIPVITGLAAVDVATRDHLDVRPVNRAPDLAKLLDDDVWKTARPVTIRTMQGINLKDGLGESTVEIRAVRDEARIYFAFRWEDPSRSTRRLPMIKREDGWHLLGDSPFIDDVTTFYEDKFAVIFSTSDAFGSGGVSHLGPKPHPDFPGSRNGRGLHYTDGNMVDMWQWKASRGGLLGEVDDMYIGSPRQPTQNEAAQLNRYQAGYWGDPGDTPYTYNFKLMTPADYKGGPVTPLKLPKDHVAMTRAMGTWNDDPNAGTDEGSKWWMLPQDTVDYTAEADAKVPVGTIMPAVLITGNHSGDRYDLKGAADWRDGHWTLIVSRALKSESKYDASFVPGTHLYMWVGVFDHTQTRHTRHTRPVVMDVR
;
A
#
# COMPACT_ATOMS: atom_id res chain seq x y z
N MET A 1 -74.16 -36.76 -67.96
CA MET A 1 -72.74 -36.58 -67.57
C MET A 1 -72.61 -36.96 -66.10
N ASN A 2 -72.01 -38.14 -65.86
CA ASN A 2 -71.50 -38.67 -64.60
C ASN A 2 -70.36 -37.76 -64.05
N LYS A 3 -69.95 -37.71 -62.77
CA LYS A 3 -70.01 -38.65 -61.64
C LYS A 3 -69.64 -37.90 -60.34
N ALA A 4 -69.94 -38.56 -59.22
CA ALA A 4 -69.88 -38.14 -57.82
C ALA A 4 -68.52 -37.65 -57.27
N VAL A 5 -68.62 -36.83 -56.22
CA VAL A 5 -67.55 -36.45 -55.28
C VAL A 5 -67.58 -37.41 -54.08
N ALA A 6 -66.40 -37.91 -53.68
CA ALA A 6 -66.15 -38.72 -52.48
C ALA A 6 -64.90 -38.18 -51.74
N PRO A 7 -64.74 -38.47 -50.42
CA PRO A 7 -64.18 -37.53 -49.45
C PRO A 7 -62.66 -37.63 -49.21
N ALA A 8 -62.13 -36.55 -48.60
CA ALA A 8 -60.73 -36.37 -48.25
C ALA A 8 -60.29 -37.23 -47.05
N GLU A 9 -59.22 -38.00 -47.24
CA GLU A 9 -58.49 -38.69 -46.16
C GLU A 9 -57.42 -37.79 -45.54
N LEU A 10 -57.37 -37.83 -44.20
CA LEU A 10 -56.32 -37.30 -43.36
C LEU A 10 -54.96 -37.95 -43.67
N ARG A 11 -53.92 -37.14 -43.91
CA ARG A 11 -52.52 -37.56 -43.76
C ARG A 11 -51.87 -36.82 -42.60
N SER A 12 -51.66 -37.55 -41.53
CA SER A 12 -50.80 -37.24 -40.39
C SER A 12 -49.33 -37.12 -40.84
N GLY A 13 -48.82 -35.90 -40.95
CA GLY A 13 -47.39 -35.62 -41.06
C GLY A 13 -46.84 -35.18 -39.71
N ALA A 14 -46.33 -36.12 -38.92
CA ALA A 14 -45.55 -35.81 -37.72
C ALA A 14 -44.30 -35.00 -38.13
N PRO A 15 -43.98 -33.86 -37.49
CA PRO A 15 -42.73 -33.17 -37.75
C PRO A 15 -41.58 -34.03 -37.24
N SER A 16 -40.63 -34.32 -38.13
CA SER A 16 -39.38 -34.97 -37.80
C SER A 16 -38.66 -34.18 -36.70
N GLN A 17 -38.35 -34.87 -35.59
CA GLN A 17 -37.38 -34.39 -34.62
C GLN A 17 -36.01 -34.32 -35.30
N ALA A 18 -35.69 -33.16 -35.86
CA ALA A 18 -34.33 -32.83 -36.23
C ALA A 18 -33.52 -32.67 -34.93
N ASN A 19 -32.90 -33.76 -34.51
CA ASN A 19 -31.80 -33.79 -33.54
C ASN A 19 -30.63 -32.95 -34.08
N SER A 20 -30.69 -31.63 -33.94
CA SER A 20 -29.50 -30.81 -34.02
C SER A 20 -28.83 -30.85 -32.65
N THR A 21 -27.85 -31.74 -32.49
CA THR A 21 -26.89 -31.73 -31.39
C THR A 21 -25.93 -30.54 -31.57
N SER A 22 -26.48 -29.33 -31.72
CA SER A 22 -25.68 -28.14 -31.90
C SER A 22 -24.89 -27.89 -30.61
N LYS A 23 -23.57 -27.79 -30.76
CA LYS A 23 -22.65 -27.53 -29.65
C LYS A 23 -23.06 -26.21 -28.96
N PRO A 24 -22.97 -26.10 -27.62
CA PRO A 24 -23.28 -24.86 -26.90
C PRO A 24 -22.44 -23.67 -27.42
N ARG A 25 -23.08 -22.50 -27.54
CA ARG A 25 -22.51 -21.23 -28.01
C ARG A 25 -22.92 -20.10 -27.06
N SER A 26 -22.19 -18.99 -27.10
CA SER A 26 -22.52 -17.76 -26.35
C SER A 26 -22.55 -16.57 -27.29
N ASP A 27 -23.38 -15.57 -27.00
CA ASP A 27 -23.37 -14.34 -27.77
C ASP A 27 -22.04 -13.58 -27.63
N LEU A 28 -21.68 -12.84 -28.69
CA LEU A 28 -20.40 -12.13 -28.76
C LEU A 28 -20.17 -11.19 -27.58
N GLY A 29 -21.17 -10.42 -27.15
CA GLY A 29 -21.00 -9.50 -26.03
C GLY A 29 -20.73 -10.19 -24.70
N THR A 30 -21.39 -11.33 -24.43
CA THR A 30 -21.08 -12.15 -23.27
C THR A 30 -19.64 -12.66 -23.32
N ILE A 31 -19.18 -13.15 -24.47
CA ILE A 31 -17.80 -13.64 -24.63
C ILE A 31 -16.79 -12.52 -24.34
N VAL A 32 -16.95 -11.36 -24.99
CA VAL A 32 -16.01 -10.24 -24.88
C VAL A 32 -15.96 -9.69 -23.45
N ILE A 33 -17.12 -9.37 -22.86
CA ILE A 33 -17.17 -8.81 -21.52
C ILE A 33 -16.68 -9.82 -20.48
N HIS A 34 -17.00 -11.11 -20.66
CA HIS A 34 -16.51 -12.17 -19.77
C HIS A 34 -14.99 -12.27 -19.80
N TRP A 35 -14.36 -12.38 -20.97
CA TRP A 35 -12.90 -12.50 -21.06
C TRP A 35 -12.18 -11.24 -20.58
N LEU A 36 -12.73 -10.04 -20.84
CA LEU A 36 -12.19 -8.81 -20.27
C LEU A 36 -12.29 -8.82 -18.73
N THR A 37 -13.41 -9.28 -18.18
CA THR A 37 -13.58 -9.47 -16.73
C THR A 37 -12.57 -10.48 -16.17
N VAL A 38 -12.35 -11.61 -16.86
CA VAL A 38 -11.39 -12.65 -16.43
C VAL A 38 -9.98 -12.09 -16.39
N VAL A 39 -9.53 -11.40 -17.45
CA VAL A 39 -8.19 -10.80 -17.50
C VAL A 39 -8.01 -9.76 -16.38
N ALA A 40 -8.97 -8.85 -16.23
CA ALA A 40 -8.93 -7.84 -15.18
C ALA A 40 -8.97 -8.46 -13.77
N MET A 41 -9.81 -9.47 -13.53
CA MET A 41 -9.90 -10.17 -12.25
C MET A 41 -8.59 -10.87 -11.91
N VAL A 42 -7.97 -11.58 -12.86
CA VAL A 42 -6.68 -12.25 -12.64
C VAL A 42 -5.58 -11.23 -12.34
N ALA A 43 -5.52 -10.13 -13.09
CA ALA A 43 -4.56 -9.06 -12.84
C ALA A 43 -4.75 -8.43 -11.45
N SER A 44 -5.99 -8.08 -11.08
CA SER A 44 -6.33 -7.56 -9.74
C SER A 44 -6.00 -8.54 -8.62
N LEU A 45 -6.29 -9.83 -8.78
CA LEU A 45 -5.99 -10.85 -7.77
C LEU A 45 -4.48 -11.00 -7.57
N PHE A 46 -3.70 -11.14 -8.63
CA PHE A 46 -2.25 -11.35 -8.52
C PHE A 46 -1.53 -10.13 -7.95
N THR A 47 -1.90 -8.93 -8.41
CA THR A 47 -1.35 -7.67 -7.87
C THR A 47 -1.84 -7.40 -6.44
N GLY A 48 -3.11 -7.64 -6.15
CA GLY A 48 -3.70 -7.46 -4.82
C GLY A 48 -3.12 -8.43 -3.79
N LEU A 49 -2.86 -9.68 -4.18
CA LEU A 49 -2.17 -10.66 -3.34
C LEU A 49 -0.71 -10.25 -3.11
N ARG A 50 -0.04 -9.63 -4.09
CA ARG A 50 1.32 -9.08 -3.87
C ARG A 50 1.29 -7.95 -2.85
N ILE A 51 0.33 -7.04 -2.96
CA ILE A 51 0.14 -5.94 -2.00
C ILE A 51 -0.17 -6.51 -0.60
N SER A 52 -1.03 -7.53 -0.52
CA SER A 52 -1.40 -8.19 0.73
C SER A 52 -0.23 -8.92 1.39
N ALA A 53 0.69 -9.50 0.61
CA ALA A 53 1.85 -10.23 1.14
C ALA A 53 2.79 -9.37 2.01
N ASP A 54 2.70 -8.04 1.90
CA ASP A 54 3.42 -7.11 2.77
C ASP A 54 2.95 -7.16 4.24
N ALA A 55 1.68 -7.49 4.47
CA ALA A 55 1.10 -7.56 5.81
C ALA A 55 1.66 -8.75 6.61
N ARG A 56 1.95 -8.53 7.90
CA ARG A 56 2.53 -9.58 8.78
C ARG A 56 1.65 -10.83 8.85
N THR A 57 0.34 -10.64 8.88
CA THR A 57 -0.70 -11.66 9.06
C THR A 57 -1.12 -12.38 7.78
N ALA A 58 -0.63 -11.97 6.60
CA ALA A 58 -1.08 -12.51 5.31
C ALA A 58 -0.42 -13.85 4.94
N VAL A 59 -0.73 -14.90 5.70
CA VAL A 59 -0.12 -16.24 5.56
C VAL A 59 -0.23 -16.79 4.12
N PHE A 60 -1.44 -16.80 3.55
CA PHE A 60 -1.66 -17.35 2.21
C PHE A 60 -0.94 -16.56 1.12
N ALA A 61 -1.02 -15.22 1.16
CA ALA A 61 -0.39 -14.35 0.17
C ALA A 61 1.15 -14.49 0.20
N LYS A 62 1.74 -14.62 1.39
CA LYS A 62 3.18 -14.90 1.56
C LYS A 62 3.58 -16.26 1.02
N TRP A 63 2.76 -17.30 1.22
CA TRP A 63 3.04 -18.64 0.71
C TRP A 63 3.09 -18.69 -0.82
N ILE A 64 2.19 -17.98 -1.51
CA ILE A 64 2.20 -17.91 -2.98
C ILE A 64 3.08 -16.78 -3.53
N ALA A 65 3.70 -15.97 -2.67
CA ALA A 65 4.51 -14.83 -3.08
C ALA A 65 5.57 -15.13 -4.16
N PRO A 66 6.19 -16.32 -4.25
CA PRO A 66 7.16 -16.61 -5.31
C PRO A 66 6.61 -16.51 -6.76
N ILE A 67 5.29 -16.70 -6.95
CA ILE A 67 4.66 -16.66 -8.30
C ILE A 67 3.88 -15.37 -8.57
N LEU A 68 3.80 -14.45 -7.60
CA LEU A 68 3.10 -13.18 -7.74
C LEU A 68 4.00 -12.15 -8.47
N PRO A 69 3.43 -11.22 -9.25
CA PRO A 69 4.19 -10.14 -9.88
C PRO A 69 4.96 -9.33 -8.84
N GLN A 70 6.12 -8.80 -9.20
CA GLN A 70 6.98 -7.97 -8.35
C GLN A 70 7.29 -6.66 -9.08
N GLY A 71 7.82 -5.67 -8.36
CA GLY A 71 8.10 -4.34 -8.92
C GLY A 71 6.92 -3.40 -8.76
N GLU A 72 6.68 -2.55 -9.75
CA GLU A 72 5.52 -1.66 -9.80
C GLU A 72 4.25 -2.49 -10.06
N VAL A 73 3.37 -2.57 -9.07
CA VAL A 73 2.11 -3.35 -9.16
C VAL A 73 0.85 -2.52 -8.94
N TRP A 74 1.02 -1.26 -8.52
CA TRP A 74 -0.07 -0.34 -8.19
C TRP A 74 -0.85 0.04 -9.44
N THR A 75 -0.15 0.44 -10.51
CA THR A 75 -0.78 0.84 -11.77
C THR A 75 -1.63 -0.29 -12.32
N VAL A 76 -1.08 -1.50 -12.37
CA VAL A 76 -1.80 -2.68 -12.85
C VAL A 76 -3.02 -2.96 -11.99
N HIS A 77 -2.90 -2.86 -10.66
CA HIS A 77 -4.02 -3.10 -9.75
C HIS A 77 -5.17 -2.11 -9.97
N PHE A 78 -4.86 -0.81 -10.06
CA PHE A 78 -5.87 0.23 -10.25
C PHE A 78 -6.51 0.20 -11.63
N LEU A 79 -5.72 0.01 -12.70
CA LEU A 79 -6.26 -0.13 -14.05
C LEU A 79 -7.13 -1.39 -14.20
N ALA A 80 -6.73 -2.51 -13.57
CA ALA A 80 -7.55 -3.71 -13.55
C ALA A 80 -8.85 -3.50 -12.76
N GLY A 81 -8.81 -2.76 -11.65
CA GLY A 81 -10.01 -2.35 -10.89
C GLY A 81 -10.97 -1.49 -11.73
N LEU A 82 -10.45 -0.49 -12.44
CA LEU A 82 -11.23 0.34 -13.37
C LEU A 82 -11.82 -0.50 -14.51
N ALA A 83 -11.07 -1.45 -15.06
CA ALA A 83 -11.54 -2.36 -16.09
C ALA A 83 -12.67 -3.28 -15.57
N LEU A 84 -12.60 -3.75 -14.32
CA LEU A 84 -13.70 -4.49 -13.69
C LEU A 84 -14.94 -3.62 -13.51
N PHE A 85 -14.78 -2.35 -13.11
CA PHE A 85 -15.89 -1.42 -12.98
C PHE A 85 -16.55 -1.10 -14.34
N PHE A 86 -15.74 -0.91 -15.38
CA PHE A 86 -16.21 -0.80 -16.76
C PHE A 86 -17.00 -2.03 -17.18
N CYS A 87 -16.45 -3.24 -16.98
CA CYS A 87 -17.11 -4.49 -17.31
C CYS A 87 -18.44 -4.67 -16.60
N LEU A 88 -18.50 -4.34 -15.30
CA LEU A 88 -19.73 -4.43 -14.52
C LEU A 88 -20.82 -3.51 -15.09
N SER A 89 -20.47 -2.24 -15.34
CA SER A 89 -21.39 -1.23 -15.88
C SER A 89 -21.85 -1.60 -17.30
N ALA A 90 -20.92 -1.98 -18.17
CA ALA A 90 -21.20 -2.41 -19.53
C ALA A 90 -22.04 -3.70 -19.56
N TYR A 91 -21.80 -4.65 -18.65
CA TYR A 91 -22.54 -5.90 -18.58
C TYR A 91 -24.01 -5.68 -18.22
N VAL A 92 -24.30 -4.83 -17.23
CA VAL A 92 -25.68 -4.50 -16.85
C VAL A 92 -26.42 -3.90 -18.03
N LEU A 93 -25.83 -2.90 -18.69
CA LEU A 93 -26.43 -2.26 -19.86
C LEU A 93 -26.60 -3.24 -21.04
N TYR A 94 -25.62 -4.11 -21.26
CA TYR A 94 -25.68 -5.15 -22.28
C TYR A 94 -26.83 -6.15 -22.03
N LEU A 95 -27.06 -6.55 -20.78
CA LEU A 95 -28.17 -7.43 -20.43
C LEU A 95 -29.53 -6.78 -20.71
N VAL A 96 -29.66 -5.48 -20.40
CA VAL A 96 -30.90 -4.71 -20.65
C VAL A 96 -31.13 -4.58 -22.15
N LEU A 97 -30.17 -4.04 -22.91
CA LEU A 97 -30.29 -3.79 -24.34
C LEU A 97 -30.39 -5.08 -25.16
N GLY A 98 -29.77 -6.16 -24.68
CA GLY A 98 -29.79 -7.48 -25.29
C GLY A 98 -31.07 -8.28 -25.04
N GLY A 99 -31.96 -7.81 -24.16
CA GLY A 99 -33.14 -8.58 -23.72
C GLY A 99 -32.76 -9.86 -22.94
N LEU A 100 -31.63 -9.82 -22.22
CA LEU A 100 -30.99 -10.98 -21.59
C LEU A 100 -31.18 -11.02 -20.07
N LEU A 101 -31.94 -10.09 -19.49
CA LEU A 101 -32.16 -9.99 -18.03
C LEU A 101 -32.66 -11.31 -17.41
N ASP A 102 -33.47 -12.07 -18.16
CA ASP A 102 -34.04 -13.32 -17.68
C ASP A 102 -32.97 -14.41 -17.45
N ARG A 103 -31.75 -14.28 -17.97
CA ARG A 103 -30.66 -15.27 -17.80
C ARG A 103 -30.34 -15.54 -16.34
N ASN A 104 -30.28 -14.49 -15.54
CA ASN A 104 -29.91 -14.54 -14.13
C ASN A 104 -31.10 -14.23 -13.21
N ALA A 105 -32.34 -14.38 -13.70
CA ALA A 105 -33.53 -14.11 -12.90
C ALA A 105 -33.55 -14.97 -11.62
N PRO A 106 -33.72 -14.37 -10.42
CA PRO A 106 -33.68 -15.11 -9.14
C PRO A 106 -34.66 -16.28 -9.08
N ARG A 107 -35.82 -16.19 -9.77
CA ARG A 107 -36.80 -17.29 -9.88
C ARG A 107 -36.20 -18.61 -10.38
N ARG A 108 -35.11 -18.56 -11.18
CA ARG A 108 -34.42 -19.74 -11.71
C ARG A 108 -33.65 -20.51 -10.65
N MET A 109 -33.34 -19.91 -9.49
CA MET A 109 -32.71 -20.59 -8.35
C MET A 109 -33.61 -21.70 -7.79
N ARG A 110 -34.95 -21.61 -7.98
CA ARG A 110 -35.88 -22.68 -7.56
C ARG A 110 -35.56 -24.04 -8.19
N ALA A 111 -34.85 -24.05 -9.32
CA ALA A 111 -34.41 -25.28 -9.97
C ALA A 111 -33.44 -26.13 -9.12
N ILE A 112 -32.79 -25.54 -8.11
CA ILE A 112 -31.91 -26.25 -7.16
C ILE A 112 -32.68 -27.33 -6.39
N ALA A 113 -33.96 -27.08 -6.07
CA ALA A 113 -34.80 -27.97 -5.28
C ALA A 113 -35.51 -29.05 -6.12
N LEU A 114 -35.24 -29.14 -7.43
CA LEU A 114 -35.91 -30.11 -8.30
C LEU A 114 -35.58 -31.57 -7.90
N PRO A 115 -36.58 -32.39 -7.55
CA PRO A 115 -36.37 -33.77 -7.15
C PRO A 115 -36.05 -34.68 -8.35
N GLY A 116 -35.57 -35.90 -8.05
CA GLY A 116 -35.30 -36.94 -9.05
C GLY A 116 -33.86 -36.95 -9.59
N SER A 117 -33.41 -38.13 -10.06
CA SER A 117 -32.01 -38.40 -10.43
C SER A 117 -31.70 -38.27 -11.93
N THR A 118 -32.71 -37.90 -12.75
CA THR A 118 -32.57 -37.81 -14.21
C THR A 118 -31.52 -36.79 -14.63
N ALA A 119 -30.90 -37.02 -15.80
CA ALA A 119 -29.91 -36.09 -16.35
C ALA A 119 -30.48 -34.67 -16.52
N THR A 120 -31.74 -34.55 -16.93
CA THR A 120 -32.46 -33.27 -17.06
C THR A 120 -32.65 -32.57 -15.71
N ALA A 121 -33.10 -33.29 -14.68
CA ALA A 121 -33.26 -32.73 -13.34
C ALA A 121 -31.91 -32.28 -12.75
N ARG A 122 -30.85 -33.08 -12.94
CA ARG A 122 -29.49 -32.74 -12.51
C ARG A 122 -28.97 -31.48 -13.21
N LYS A 123 -29.15 -31.39 -14.53
CA LYS A 123 -28.76 -30.21 -15.32
C LYS A 123 -29.51 -28.95 -14.88
N ALA A 124 -30.82 -29.06 -14.62
CA ALA A 124 -31.63 -27.96 -14.11
C ALA A 124 -31.15 -27.47 -12.73
N ARG A 125 -30.81 -28.40 -11.83
CA ARG A 125 -30.22 -28.10 -10.50
C ARG A 125 -28.94 -27.30 -10.63
N TRP A 126 -27.99 -27.77 -11.45
CA TRP A 126 -26.76 -27.02 -11.73
C TRP A 126 -27.00 -25.68 -12.41
N GLY A 127 -28.06 -25.55 -13.21
CA GLY A 127 -28.51 -24.27 -13.77
C GLY A 127 -28.95 -23.30 -12.67
N GLY A 128 -29.71 -23.77 -11.69
CA GLY A 128 -30.09 -22.98 -10.52
C GLY A 128 -28.90 -22.59 -9.64
N VAL A 129 -27.96 -23.53 -9.40
CA VAL A 129 -26.70 -23.25 -8.68
C VAL A 129 -25.87 -22.20 -9.41
N ASN A 130 -25.78 -22.28 -10.74
CA ASN A 130 -25.11 -21.25 -11.54
C ASN A 130 -25.73 -19.87 -11.29
N VAL A 131 -27.06 -19.73 -11.32
CA VAL A 131 -27.71 -18.44 -11.06
C VAL A 131 -27.38 -17.93 -9.65
N LEU A 132 -27.41 -18.80 -8.63
CA LEU A 132 -26.98 -18.44 -7.27
C LEU A 132 -25.54 -17.92 -7.23
N LEU A 133 -24.61 -18.62 -7.90
CA LEU A 133 -23.21 -18.21 -8.01
C LEU A 133 -23.03 -16.85 -8.68
N HIS A 134 -23.80 -16.53 -9.73
CA HIS A 134 -23.75 -15.21 -10.37
C HIS A 134 -24.14 -14.09 -9.39
N TRP A 135 -25.22 -14.25 -8.63
CA TRP A 135 -25.62 -13.26 -7.63
C TRP A 135 -24.62 -13.14 -6.48
N PHE A 136 -24.04 -14.26 -6.05
CA PHE A 136 -22.98 -14.25 -5.06
C PHE A 136 -21.76 -13.45 -5.52
N ILE A 137 -21.25 -13.70 -6.73
CA ILE A 137 -20.10 -12.94 -7.23
C ILE A 137 -20.44 -11.46 -7.49
N TYR A 138 -21.68 -11.13 -7.88
CA TYR A 138 -22.09 -9.72 -8.00
C TYR A 138 -22.00 -9.01 -6.66
N ALA A 139 -22.46 -9.64 -5.57
CA ALA A 139 -22.33 -9.09 -4.23
C ALA A 139 -20.85 -8.93 -3.82
N VAL A 140 -20.02 -9.96 -4.05
CA VAL A 140 -18.58 -9.91 -3.74
C VAL A 140 -17.88 -8.81 -4.53
N VAL A 141 -18.12 -8.69 -5.84
CA VAL A 141 -17.51 -7.65 -6.69
C VAL A 141 -17.97 -6.26 -6.29
N LEU A 142 -19.24 -6.08 -5.91
CA LEU A 142 -19.74 -4.80 -5.41
C LEU A 142 -19.05 -4.40 -4.10
N ILE A 143 -18.88 -5.34 -3.17
CA ILE A 143 -18.14 -5.12 -1.92
C ILE A 143 -16.67 -4.78 -2.21
N MET A 144 -16.01 -5.53 -3.11
CA MET A 144 -14.62 -5.26 -3.50
C MET A 144 -14.49 -3.89 -4.18
N THR A 145 -15.47 -3.47 -4.97
CA THR A 145 -15.48 -2.15 -5.61
C THR A 145 -15.58 -1.05 -4.56
N GLY A 146 -16.55 -1.16 -3.63
CA GLY A 146 -16.73 -0.16 -2.56
C GLY A 146 -15.53 -0.09 -1.62
N THR A 147 -14.98 -1.23 -1.21
CA THR A 147 -13.78 -1.28 -0.37
C THR A 147 -12.53 -0.83 -1.12
N GLY A 148 -12.40 -1.13 -2.42
CA GLY A 148 -11.30 -0.64 -3.26
C GLY A 148 -11.30 0.88 -3.40
N ILE A 149 -12.47 1.49 -3.60
CA ILE A 149 -12.64 2.95 -3.60
C ILE A 149 -12.31 3.53 -2.21
N ALA A 150 -12.80 2.91 -1.13
CA ALA A 150 -12.50 3.35 0.23
C ALA A 150 -10.99 3.31 0.53
N LEU A 151 -10.28 2.24 0.14
CA LEU A 151 -8.82 2.14 0.26
C LEU A 151 -8.12 3.22 -0.56
N TYR A 152 -8.56 3.45 -1.80
CA TYR A 152 -8.03 4.52 -2.66
C TYR A 152 -8.17 5.90 -2.01
N LEU A 153 -9.26 6.14 -1.28
CA LEU A 153 -9.53 7.35 -0.51
C LEU A 153 -8.85 7.39 0.88
N GLY A 154 -8.03 6.40 1.23
CA GLY A 154 -7.25 6.36 2.47
C GLY A 154 -7.92 5.71 3.68
N PHE A 155 -9.05 5.01 3.50
CA PHE A 155 -9.70 4.25 4.59
C PHE A 155 -9.07 2.87 4.74
N GLY A 156 -8.37 2.65 5.86
CA GLY A 156 -7.61 1.44 6.16
C GLY A 156 -8.32 0.48 7.12
N GLY A 157 -7.53 -0.14 8.00
CA GLY A 157 -8.01 -1.02 9.06
C GLY A 157 -8.90 -2.15 8.54
N TRP A 158 -10.15 -2.20 9.03
CA TRP A 158 -11.11 -3.25 8.68
C TRP A 158 -11.43 -3.31 7.17
N VAL A 159 -11.32 -2.18 6.45
CA VAL A 159 -11.57 -2.11 5.01
C VAL A 159 -10.53 -2.96 4.25
N VAL A 160 -9.27 -2.93 4.69
CA VAL A 160 -8.19 -3.75 4.14
C VAL A 160 -8.52 -5.23 4.35
N TRP A 161 -8.94 -5.60 5.55
CA TRP A 161 -9.31 -6.96 5.89
C TRP A 161 -10.48 -7.46 5.04
N LEU A 162 -11.55 -6.67 4.91
CA LEU A 162 -12.73 -7.04 4.11
C LEU A 162 -12.35 -7.19 2.63
N HIS A 163 -11.59 -6.23 2.07
CA HIS A 163 -11.16 -6.27 0.68
C HIS A 163 -10.31 -7.52 0.39
N ALA A 164 -9.31 -7.80 1.24
CA ALA A 164 -8.45 -8.97 1.11
C ALA A 164 -9.23 -10.28 1.27
N THR A 165 -10.17 -10.34 2.22
CA THR A 165 -11.02 -11.52 2.43
C THR A 165 -11.93 -11.76 1.22
N CYS A 166 -12.59 -10.73 0.69
CA CYS A 166 -13.39 -10.84 -0.52
C CYS A 166 -12.55 -11.24 -1.75
N ALA A 167 -11.30 -10.79 -1.86
CA ALA A 167 -10.40 -11.23 -2.92
C ALA A 167 -10.09 -12.75 -2.83
N LEU A 168 -9.86 -13.28 -1.63
CA LEU A 168 -9.68 -14.73 -1.43
C LEU A 168 -10.96 -15.52 -1.71
N ILE A 169 -12.12 -14.99 -1.32
CA ILE A 169 -13.42 -15.56 -1.67
C ILE A 169 -13.62 -15.58 -3.19
N ALA A 170 -13.26 -14.50 -3.89
CA ALA A 170 -13.33 -14.42 -5.35
C ALA A 170 -12.40 -15.44 -6.02
N LEU A 171 -11.20 -15.65 -5.46
CA LEU A 171 -10.29 -16.70 -5.93
C LEU A 171 -10.91 -18.10 -5.81
N GLY A 172 -11.51 -18.43 -4.65
CA GLY A 172 -12.24 -19.68 -4.45
C GLY A 172 -13.46 -19.80 -5.36
N TYR A 173 -14.19 -18.70 -5.58
CA TYR A 173 -15.32 -18.63 -6.49
C TYR A 173 -14.94 -19.03 -7.91
N ILE A 174 -13.78 -18.61 -8.43
CA ILE A 174 -13.33 -18.98 -9.79
C ILE A 174 -13.29 -20.50 -9.95
N ALA A 175 -12.70 -21.22 -9.00
CA ALA A 175 -12.62 -22.69 -9.04
C ALA A 175 -14.02 -23.34 -8.99
N ILE A 176 -14.89 -22.84 -8.10
CA ILE A 176 -16.27 -23.35 -7.95
C ILE A 176 -17.09 -23.06 -9.22
N HIS A 177 -16.94 -21.88 -9.81
CA HIS A 177 -17.62 -21.45 -11.03
C HIS A 177 -17.25 -22.35 -12.22
N MET A 178 -15.96 -22.63 -12.40
CA MET A 178 -15.48 -23.53 -13.46
C MET A 178 -16.02 -24.95 -13.27
N THR A 179 -15.94 -25.49 -12.05
CA THR A 179 -16.47 -26.82 -11.71
C THR A 179 -17.97 -26.91 -11.94
N THR A 180 -18.73 -25.89 -11.54
CA THR A 180 -20.19 -25.87 -11.72
C THR A 180 -20.59 -25.84 -13.19
N HIS A 181 -19.84 -25.10 -14.02
CA HIS A 181 -20.04 -25.14 -15.47
C HIS A 181 -19.68 -26.48 -16.10
N PHE A 182 -18.63 -27.14 -15.62
CA PHE A 182 -18.30 -28.51 -16.03
C PHE A 182 -19.41 -29.49 -15.65
N LEU A 183 -19.94 -29.43 -14.43
CA LEU A 183 -21.03 -30.31 -13.97
C LEU A 183 -22.37 -30.04 -14.67
N TYR A 184 -22.57 -28.82 -15.18
CA TYR A 184 -23.76 -28.44 -15.94
C TYR A 184 -23.79 -29.03 -17.37
N GLY A 185 -22.64 -29.16 -18.05
CA GLY A 185 -22.63 -29.61 -19.45
C GLY A 185 -21.28 -30.04 -20.02
N GLY A 186 -20.35 -30.45 -19.15
CA GLY A 186 -19.02 -30.96 -19.49
C GLY A 186 -18.13 -29.94 -20.21
N TRP A 187 -17.13 -30.44 -20.93
CA TRP A 187 -16.21 -29.62 -21.72
C TRP A 187 -16.90 -28.73 -22.75
N GLN A 188 -18.00 -29.19 -23.35
CA GLN A 188 -18.72 -28.41 -24.35
C GLN A 188 -19.38 -27.16 -23.74
N GLN A 189 -19.75 -27.22 -22.46
CA GLN A 189 -20.26 -26.06 -21.73
C GLN A 189 -19.15 -25.05 -21.42
N LEU A 190 -17.93 -25.48 -21.10
CA LEU A 190 -16.80 -24.57 -20.88
C LEU A 190 -16.36 -23.91 -22.21
N LEU A 191 -16.24 -24.71 -23.27
CA LEU A 191 -15.82 -24.25 -24.60
C LEU A 191 -16.83 -23.30 -25.28
N ARG A 192 -18.03 -23.13 -24.73
CA ARG A 192 -19.03 -22.19 -25.25
C ARG A 192 -18.55 -20.74 -25.28
N LEU A 193 -17.58 -20.39 -24.44
CA LEU A 193 -16.99 -19.04 -24.34
C LEU A 193 -15.97 -18.76 -25.46
N PHE A 194 -15.73 -19.73 -26.35
CA PHE A 194 -14.92 -19.56 -27.56
C PHE A 194 -15.75 -19.72 -28.84
N ARG A 195 -17.07 -19.87 -28.72
CA ARG A 195 -17.97 -20.16 -29.83
C ARG A 195 -19.04 -19.06 -29.92
N PRO A 196 -18.79 -17.99 -30.68
CA PRO A 196 -19.69 -16.86 -30.76
C PRO A 196 -21.01 -17.28 -31.44
N ALA A 197 -22.10 -16.65 -31.02
CA ALA A 197 -23.41 -16.67 -31.66
C ALA A 197 -23.92 -15.23 -31.81
N ALA A 198 -24.79 -15.01 -32.79
CA ALA A 198 -25.52 -13.75 -32.87
C ALA A 198 -26.57 -13.68 -31.75
N LEU A 199 -26.89 -12.46 -31.30
CA LEU A 199 -28.12 -12.24 -30.54
C LEU A 199 -29.32 -12.56 -31.44
N VAL A 200 -30.43 -12.96 -30.83
CA VAL A 200 -31.66 -13.33 -31.54
C VAL A 200 -32.72 -12.26 -31.28
N GLY A 201 -33.55 -12.00 -32.28
CA GLY A 201 -34.67 -11.06 -32.18
C GLY A 201 -34.28 -9.58 -32.32
N PRO A 202 -35.18 -8.65 -31.96
CA PRO A 202 -35.02 -7.20 -32.17
C PRO A 202 -33.80 -6.59 -31.46
N ALA A 203 -33.26 -7.27 -30.45
CA ALA A 203 -32.06 -6.83 -29.75
C ALA A 203 -30.79 -6.91 -30.61
N ALA A 204 -30.76 -7.81 -31.61
CA ALA A 204 -29.58 -8.00 -32.47
C ALA A 204 -29.29 -6.77 -33.34
N SER A 205 -30.32 -6.07 -33.81
CA SER A 205 -30.17 -4.88 -34.67
C SER A 205 -29.69 -3.63 -33.91
N ARG A 206 -29.83 -3.61 -32.58
CA ARG A 206 -29.49 -2.46 -31.72
C ARG A 206 -28.02 -2.34 -31.36
N LYS A 207 -27.16 -3.27 -31.83
CA LYS A 207 -25.72 -3.31 -31.51
C LYS A 207 -25.41 -3.09 -30.00
N PRO A 208 -26.04 -3.87 -29.09
CA PRO A 208 -26.00 -3.61 -27.64
C PRO A 208 -24.60 -3.60 -27.04
N LEU A 209 -23.67 -4.43 -27.56
CA LEU A 209 -22.28 -4.42 -27.11
C LEU A 209 -21.59 -3.08 -27.40
N LEU A 210 -21.79 -2.53 -28.60
CA LEU A 210 -21.20 -1.25 -28.98
C LEU A 210 -21.74 -0.13 -28.08
N ILE A 211 -23.06 -0.07 -27.87
CA ILE A 211 -23.68 0.93 -26.98
C ILE A 211 -23.17 0.78 -25.55
N ALA A 212 -23.13 -0.45 -25.03
CA ALA A 212 -22.63 -0.72 -23.68
C ALA A 212 -21.17 -0.25 -23.48
N SER A 213 -20.30 -0.52 -24.45
CA SER A 213 -18.92 -0.05 -24.42
C SER A 213 -18.81 1.47 -24.53
N LEU A 214 -19.61 2.10 -25.41
CA LEU A 214 -19.61 3.56 -25.60
C LEU A 214 -20.12 4.30 -24.36
N VAL A 215 -21.02 3.72 -23.58
CA VAL A 215 -21.48 4.30 -22.30
C VAL A 215 -20.49 4.04 -21.17
N GLY A 216 -19.83 2.87 -21.16
CA GLY A 216 -18.84 2.54 -20.13
C GLY A 216 -17.63 3.48 -20.13
N ILE A 217 -17.20 3.99 -21.29
CA ILE A 217 -16.05 4.91 -21.41
C ILE A 217 -16.29 6.23 -20.64
N PRO A 218 -17.35 7.01 -20.89
CA PRO A 218 -17.67 8.20 -20.11
C PRO A 218 -17.76 7.96 -18.60
N VAL A 219 -18.21 6.77 -18.17
CA VAL A 219 -18.29 6.43 -16.75
C VAL A 219 -16.90 6.35 -16.12
N ILE A 220 -15.95 5.62 -16.73
CA ILE A 220 -14.59 5.54 -16.21
C ILE A 220 -13.83 6.87 -16.35
N THR A 221 -14.06 7.61 -17.44
CA THR A 221 -13.48 8.96 -17.62
C THR A 221 -14.04 9.94 -16.58
N GLY A 222 -15.34 9.86 -16.28
CA GLY A 222 -15.98 10.65 -15.24
C GLY A 222 -15.40 10.34 -13.86
N LEU A 223 -15.15 9.07 -13.52
CA LEU A 223 -14.48 8.70 -12.27
C LEU A 223 -13.06 9.27 -12.18
N ALA A 224 -12.27 9.17 -13.26
CA ALA A 224 -10.93 9.74 -13.29
C ALA A 224 -10.96 11.28 -13.16
N ALA A 225 -11.91 11.95 -13.82
CA ALA A 225 -12.10 13.39 -13.70
C ALA A 225 -12.52 13.81 -12.29
N VAL A 226 -13.40 13.04 -11.64
CA VAL A 226 -13.79 13.25 -10.23
C VAL A 226 -12.59 13.04 -9.31
N ASP A 227 -11.75 12.03 -9.53
CA ASP A 227 -10.53 11.85 -8.74
C ASP A 227 -9.66 13.10 -8.79
N VAL A 228 -9.31 13.56 -9.99
CA VAL A 228 -8.46 14.74 -10.20
C VAL A 228 -9.09 15.99 -9.58
N ALA A 229 -10.39 16.22 -9.82
CA ALA A 229 -11.10 17.42 -9.34
C ALA A 229 -11.31 17.45 -7.81
N THR A 230 -11.16 16.33 -7.12
CA THR A 230 -11.38 16.22 -5.67
C THR A 230 -10.09 15.91 -4.91
N ARG A 231 -8.92 16.04 -5.54
CA ARG A 231 -7.63 15.90 -4.83
C ARG A 231 -7.52 17.00 -3.78
N ASP A 232 -6.80 16.69 -2.71
CA ASP A 232 -6.52 17.69 -1.69
C ASP A 232 -5.50 18.70 -2.22
N HIS A 233 -5.75 19.99 -1.95
CA HIS A 233 -4.89 21.09 -2.35
C HIS A 233 -4.30 21.76 -1.11
N LEU A 234 -2.96 21.77 -1.01
CA LEU A 234 -2.22 22.47 0.03
C LEU A 234 -1.79 23.84 -0.48
N ASP A 235 -2.54 24.87 -0.08
CA ASP A 235 -2.23 26.27 -0.35
C ASP A 235 -1.03 26.73 0.50
N VAL A 236 0.12 27.01 -0.13
CA VAL A 236 1.28 27.61 0.55
C VAL A 236 1.21 29.13 0.40
N ARG A 237 0.83 29.83 1.47
CA ARG A 237 0.58 31.29 1.43
C ARG A 237 1.77 32.11 1.93
N PRO A 238 1.98 33.33 1.37
CA PRO A 238 2.89 34.31 1.94
C PRO A 238 2.53 34.68 3.38
N VAL A 239 3.56 34.86 4.21
CA VAL A 239 3.46 35.42 5.55
C VAL A 239 4.52 36.50 5.76
N ASN A 240 4.21 37.50 6.60
CA ASN A 240 5.09 38.65 6.83
C ASN A 240 6.19 38.39 7.87
N ARG A 241 6.16 37.23 8.53
CA ARG A 241 7.20 36.78 9.45
C ARG A 241 7.30 35.26 9.43
N ALA A 242 8.51 34.76 9.71
CA ALA A 242 8.73 33.35 9.94
C ALA A 242 7.92 32.84 11.14
N PRO A 243 7.42 31.58 11.10
CA PRO A 243 6.92 30.89 12.29
C PRO A 243 8.03 30.72 13.34
N ASP A 244 7.65 30.87 14.60
CA ASP A 244 8.49 30.57 15.76
C ASP A 244 8.46 29.05 16.04
N LEU A 245 9.56 28.37 15.71
CA LEU A 245 9.69 26.92 15.89
C LEU A 245 9.48 26.48 17.34
N ALA A 246 9.80 27.31 18.34
CA ALA A 246 9.61 26.97 19.75
C ALA A 246 8.14 26.96 20.18
N LYS A 247 7.28 27.67 19.45
CA LYS A 247 5.83 27.71 19.71
C LYS A 247 5.07 26.64 18.92
N LEU A 248 5.72 25.92 18.01
CA LEU A 248 5.10 24.91 17.15
C LEU A 248 3.81 25.45 16.50
N LEU A 249 2.68 24.75 16.65
CA LEU A 249 1.36 25.16 16.15
C LEU A 249 0.68 26.26 16.96
N ASP A 250 1.19 26.60 18.15
CA ASP A 250 0.67 27.70 18.97
C ASP A 250 1.12 29.08 18.45
N ASP A 251 2.01 29.14 17.46
CA ASP A 251 2.29 30.38 16.73
C ASP A 251 1.08 30.81 15.87
N ASP A 252 0.60 32.03 16.11
CA ASP A 252 -0.51 32.66 15.38
C ASP A 252 -0.36 32.68 13.85
N VAL A 253 0.86 32.58 13.29
CA VAL A 253 1.07 32.44 11.83
C VAL A 253 0.28 31.26 11.27
N TRP A 254 0.17 30.16 12.01
CA TRP A 254 -0.55 28.98 11.54
C TRP A 254 -2.05 29.16 11.45
N LYS A 255 -2.62 30.23 12.03
CA LYS A 255 -4.04 30.58 11.88
C LYS A 255 -4.37 31.12 10.48
N THR A 256 -3.37 31.58 9.73
CA THR A 256 -3.56 32.07 8.35
C THR A 256 -3.46 30.95 7.32
N ALA A 257 -2.91 29.80 7.71
CA ALA A 257 -2.77 28.63 6.86
C ALA A 257 -4.03 27.74 6.92
N ARG A 258 -4.51 27.31 5.76
CA ARG A 258 -5.61 26.34 5.69
C ARG A 258 -5.05 24.94 5.94
N PRO A 259 -5.55 24.18 6.92
CA PRO A 259 -5.14 22.81 7.12
C PRO A 259 -5.70 21.89 6.02
N VAL A 260 -4.88 20.92 5.62
CA VAL A 260 -5.27 19.75 4.84
C VAL A 260 -5.13 18.52 5.73
N THR A 261 -6.11 17.62 5.72
CA THR A 261 -6.12 16.43 6.58
C THR A 261 -6.09 15.17 5.73
N ILE A 262 -5.01 14.40 5.87
CA ILE A 262 -4.76 13.19 5.09
C ILE A 262 -4.88 11.96 5.98
N ARG A 263 -5.69 10.99 5.55
CA ARG A 263 -5.74 9.68 6.18
C ARG A 263 -4.66 8.80 5.58
N THR A 264 -3.84 8.23 6.45
CA THR A 264 -2.81 7.27 6.08
C THR A 264 -3.13 5.92 6.70
N MET A 265 -2.79 4.83 6.00
CA MET A 265 -3.21 3.48 6.37
C MET A 265 -2.13 2.42 6.11
N GLN A 266 -2.38 1.21 6.59
CA GLN A 266 -1.53 0.02 6.42
C GLN A 266 -0.13 0.16 7.04
N GLY A 267 0.00 1.04 8.03
CA GLY A 267 1.12 0.99 8.97
C GLY A 267 0.95 -0.13 9.99
N ILE A 268 1.81 -0.16 11.00
CA ILE A 268 1.65 -1.02 12.18
C ILE A 268 1.70 -0.18 13.45
N ASN A 269 1.29 -0.78 14.57
CA ASN A 269 1.28 -0.20 15.93
C ASN A 269 0.31 0.97 16.15
N LEU A 270 -0.07 1.66 15.09
CA LEU A 270 -1.01 2.78 15.12
C LEU A 270 -2.47 2.36 15.34
N LYS A 271 -3.21 3.21 16.07
CA LYS A 271 -4.67 3.17 16.26
C LYS A 271 -5.19 1.78 16.65
N ASP A 272 -4.78 1.31 17.82
CA ASP A 272 -5.16 0.00 18.38
C ASP A 272 -4.89 -1.17 17.41
N GLY A 273 -3.81 -1.07 16.62
CA GLY A 273 -3.41 -2.07 15.64
C GLY A 273 -4.14 -2.02 14.29
N LEU A 274 -5.00 -1.03 14.04
CA LEU A 274 -5.62 -0.83 12.73
C LEU A 274 -4.62 -0.30 11.68
N GLY A 275 -3.48 0.25 12.12
CA GLY A 275 -2.43 0.73 11.23
C GLY A 275 -2.81 2.00 10.48
N GLU A 276 -3.61 2.86 11.10
CA GLU A 276 -4.08 4.12 10.53
C GLU A 276 -3.59 5.31 11.35
N SER A 277 -3.25 6.41 10.68
CA SER A 277 -2.96 7.69 11.31
C SER A 277 -3.47 8.84 10.44
N THR A 278 -4.08 9.82 11.07
CA THR A 278 -4.51 11.06 10.42
C THR A 278 -3.43 12.12 10.56
N VAL A 279 -3.02 12.71 9.43
CA VAL A 279 -2.00 13.76 9.37
C VAL A 279 -2.68 15.08 8.97
N GLU A 280 -2.60 16.08 9.83
CA GLU A 280 -2.90 17.46 9.50
C GLU A 280 -1.63 18.14 8.97
N ILE A 281 -1.77 18.85 7.85
CA ILE A 281 -0.69 19.54 7.15
C ILE A 281 -1.06 21.00 6.97
N ARG A 282 -0.16 21.91 7.34
CA ARG A 282 -0.22 23.33 7.02
C ARG A 282 1.09 23.76 6.39
N ALA A 283 1.04 24.75 5.50
CA ALA A 283 2.24 25.31 4.90
C ALA A 283 2.12 26.82 4.71
N VAL A 284 3.22 27.52 4.94
CA VAL A 284 3.37 28.96 4.72
C VAL A 284 4.77 29.23 4.16
N ARG A 285 4.98 30.41 3.58
CA ARG A 285 6.29 30.83 3.10
C ARG A 285 6.53 32.31 3.32
N ASP A 286 7.78 32.70 3.53
CA ASP A 286 8.20 34.10 3.41
C ASP A 286 8.96 34.29 2.08
N GLU A 287 9.77 35.34 1.95
CA GLU A 287 10.53 35.59 0.70
C GLU A 287 11.71 34.61 0.50
N ALA A 288 12.20 33.99 1.56
CA ALA A 288 13.41 33.18 1.56
C ALA A 288 13.14 31.69 1.82
N ARG A 289 12.12 31.35 2.60
CA ARG A 289 11.91 30.01 3.15
C ARG A 289 10.46 29.55 3.04
N ILE A 290 10.31 28.24 2.95
CA ILE A 290 9.06 27.53 3.14
C ILE A 290 9.04 26.86 4.52
N TYR A 291 7.85 26.81 5.11
CA TYR A 291 7.61 26.21 6.42
C TYR A 291 6.42 25.25 6.32
N PHE A 292 6.58 24.06 6.88
CA PHE A 292 5.50 23.09 7.02
C PHE A 292 5.25 22.80 8.48
N ALA A 293 3.97 22.66 8.84
CA ALA A 293 3.54 22.04 10.08
C ALA A 293 2.87 20.72 9.75
N PHE A 294 3.36 19.64 10.35
CA PHE A 294 2.77 18.32 10.32
C PHE A 294 2.32 17.95 11.73
N ARG A 295 1.07 17.52 11.89
CA ARG A 295 0.57 16.99 13.16
C ARG A 295 -0.11 15.66 12.88
N TRP A 296 0.34 14.58 13.53
CA TRP A 296 -0.20 13.24 13.28
C TRP A 296 -0.57 12.50 14.56
N GLU A 297 -1.54 11.61 14.43
CA GLU A 297 -1.95 10.69 15.49
C GLU A 297 -0.85 9.64 15.70
N ASP A 298 -0.37 9.52 16.94
CA ASP A 298 0.64 8.55 17.35
C ASP A 298 0.41 8.14 18.82
N PRO A 299 0.13 6.85 19.11
CA PRO A 299 -0.25 6.43 20.45
C PRO A 299 0.86 6.60 21.48
N SER A 300 2.13 6.75 21.06
CA SER A 300 3.27 6.77 21.98
C SER A 300 4.30 7.83 21.59
N ARG A 301 5.08 8.30 22.58
CA ARG A 301 6.33 9.01 22.32
C ARG A 301 7.46 8.01 22.28
N SER A 302 7.80 7.47 21.11
CA SER A 302 8.82 6.42 20.99
C SER A 302 10.15 6.97 20.46
N THR A 303 11.16 7.03 21.34
CA THR A 303 12.52 7.46 20.99
C THR A 303 13.56 6.35 21.12
N ARG A 304 13.15 5.14 21.51
CA ARG A 304 14.06 4.00 21.68
C ARG A 304 14.49 3.51 20.31
N ARG A 305 15.72 3.03 20.11
CA ARG A 305 16.10 2.40 18.84
C ARG A 305 17.03 1.23 19.09
N LEU A 306 16.48 0.03 19.05
CA LEU A 306 17.16 -1.23 19.37
C LEU A 306 18.04 -1.15 20.64
N PRO A 307 17.53 -0.68 21.80
CA PRO A 307 18.35 -0.59 23.01
C PRO A 307 19.03 -1.93 23.33
N MET A 308 20.19 -1.85 23.96
CA MET A 308 20.95 -3.03 24.37
C MET A 308 20.83 -3.25 25.87
N ILE A 309 20.65 -4.51 26.29
CA ILE A 309 20.70 -4.94 27.68
C ILE A 309 21.92 -5.83 27.91
N LYS A 310 22.65 -5.58 29.00
CA LYS A 310 23.74 -6.44 29.43
C LYS A 310 23.20 -7.69 30.13
N ARG A 311 23.55 -8.87 29.63
CA ARG A 311 23.28 -10.18 30.22
C ARG A 311 24.59 -10.84 30.64
N GLU A 312 24.50 -12.02 31.26
CA GLU A 312 25.67 -12.79 31.71
C GLU A 312 26.59 -13.19 30.55
N ASP A 313 26.03 -13.46 29.37
CA ASP A 313 26.75 -13.89 28.16
C ASP A 313 27.16 -12.73 27.23
N GLY A 314 26.79 -11.49 27.56
CA GLY A 314 27.13 -10.30 26.78
C GLY A 314 25.96 -9.34 26.58
N TRP A 315 26.07 -8.44 25.60
CA TRP A 315 25.03 -7.45 25.29
C TRP A 315 24.02 -8.00 24.29
N HIS A 316 22.73 -7.83 24.56
CA HIS A 316 21.64 -8.28 23.70
C HIS A 316 20.80 -7.11 23.22
N LEU A 317 20.37 -7.14 21.96
CA LEU A 317 19.40 -6.18 21.42
C LEU A 317 18.01 -6.52 21.94
N LEU A 318 17.23 -5.49 22.32
CA LEU A 318 15.88 -5.66 22.87
C LEU A 318 14.78 -5.68 21.79
N GLY A 319 15.02 -5.12 20.60
CA GLY A 319 14.04 -5.12 19.51
C GLY A 319 14.08 -6.37 18.63
N ASP A 320 12.98 -6.63 17.93
CA ASP A 320 12.84 -7.79 17.05
C ASP A 320 13.51 -7.59 15.68
N SER A 321 13.89 -8.69 15.02
CA SER A 321 14.33 -8.68 13.61
C SER A 321 15.44 -7.66 13.22
N PRO A 322 16.47 -7.39 14.07
CA PRO A 322 17.39 -6.26 13.88
C PRO A 322 18.27 -6.33 12.61
N PHE A 323 18.52 -7.53 12.09
CA PHE A 323 19.42 -7.74 10.94
C PHE A 323 18.71 -8.00 9.61
N ILE A 324 17.37 -8.01 9.58
CA ILE A 324 16.60 -8.13 8.32
C ILE A 324 15.90 -6.83 7.90
N ASP A 325 16.13 -5.73 8.61
CA ASP A 325 15.48 -4.43 8.37
C ASP A 325 13.96 -4.42 8.56
N ASP A 326 13.43 -5.17 9.53
CA ASP A 326 11.99 -5.25 9.81
C ASP A 326 11.69 -5.16 11.31
N VAL A 327 12.41 -4.29 12.04
CA VAL A 327 12.15 -4.05 13.46
C VAL A 327 10.78 -3.37 13.65
N THR A 328 10.00 -3.90 14.56
CA THR A 328 8.64 -3.46 14.93
C THR A 328 8.46 -3.20 16.42
N THR A 329 9.46 -3.51 17.24
CA THR A 329 9.49 -3.23 18.68
C THR A 329 10.72 -2.41 19.08
N PHE A 330 10.57 -1.56 20.10
CA PHE A 330 11.65 -0.72 20.62
C PHE A 330 12.40 0.06 19.54
N TYR A 331 11.63 0.71 18.66
CA TYR A 331 12.16 1.57 17.61
C TYR A 331 11.62 2.99 17.74
N GLU A 332 12.25 3.92 17.04
CA GLU A 332 11.93 5.34 17.16
C GLU A 332 10.77 5.67 16.22
N ASP A 333 10.01 6.69 16.60
CA ASP A 333 9.05 7.31 15.71
C ASP A 333 9.77 8.07 14.61
N LYS A 334 9.15 8.01 13.43
CA LYS A 334 9.61 8.75 12.26
C LYS A 334 8.44 9.32 11.50
N PHE A 335 8.73 10.37 10.77
CA PHE A 335 7.82 10.95 9.80
C PHE A 335 8.57 11.15 8.49
N ALA A 336 7.94 10.78 7.38
CA ALA A 336 8.48 11.03 6.04
C ALA A 336 7.48 11.83 5.22
N VAL A 337 8.01 12.77 4.43
CA VAL A 337 7.27 13.47 3.38
C VAL A 337 8.09 13.36 2.09
N ILE A 338 7.40 13.16 0.96
CA ILE A 338 8.03 13.17 -0.35
C ILE A 338 7.35 14.18 -1.28
N PHE A 339 8.12 14.78 -2.17
CA PHE A 339 7.67 15.73 -3.18
C PHE A 339 8.10 15.27 -4.58
N SER A 340 7.16 15.26 -5.52
CA SER A 340 7.41 14.80 -6.90
C SER A 340 6.65 15.64 -7.90
N THR A 341 7.22 15.80 -9.10
CA THR A 341 6.51 16.36 -10.27
C THR A 341 5.61 15.33 -10.98
N SER A 342 5.72 14.06 -10.60
CA SER A 342 4.92 12.95 -11.13
C SER A 342 3.85 12.53 -10.13
N ASP A 343 2.61 12.37 -10.59
CA ASP A 343 1.49 11.78 -9.82
C ASP A 343 1.32 10.28 -10.07
N ALA A 344 2.34 9.61 -10.59
CA ALA A 344 2.30 8.17 -10.83
C ALA A 344 1.88 7.38 -9.57
N PHE A 345 1.13 6.30 -9.79
CA PHE A 345 0.74 5.40 -8.71
C PHE A 345 1.94 4.81 -7.97
N GLY A 346 1.74 4.41 -6.72
CA GLY A 346 2.85 4.00 -5.86
C GLY A 346 3.68 5.19 -5.35
N SER A 347 3.01 6.31 -5.05
CA SER A 347 3.59 7.53 -4.43
C SER A 347 4.63 8.23 -5.30
N GLY A 348 4.23 8.63 -6.52
CA GLY A 348 5.15 9.22 -7.50
C GLY A 348 6.01 8.18 -8.22
N GLY A 349 5.55 6.92 -8.24
CA GLY A 349 6.25 5.80 -8.88
C GLY A 349 7.38 5.20 -8.05
N VAL A 350 7.50 5.51 -6.75
CA VAL A 350 8.64 5.07 -5.94
C VAL A 350 8.50 3.64 -5.37
N SER A 351 7.27 3.13 -5.25
CA SER A 351 6.98 1.91 -4.48
C SER A 351 7.00 0.65 -5.35
N HIS A 352 8.02 -0.18 -5.16
CA HIS A 352 8.19 -1.44 -5.88
C HIS A 352 8.17 -2.64 -4.91
N LEU A 353 7.19 -3.54 -5.06
CA LEU A 353 6.90 -4.60 -4.08
C LEU A 353 7.53 -5.96 -4.44
N GLY A 354 7.78 -6.77 -3.40
CA GLY A 354 8.26 -8.14 -3.52
C GLY A 354 9.75 -8.31 -3.18
N PRO A 355 10.21 -9.56 -3.03
CA PRO A 355 11.58 -9.85 -2.57
C PRO A 355 12.69 -9.46 -3.54
N LYS A 356 12.42 -9.36 -4.84
CA LYS A 356 13.37 -8.94 -5.87
C LYS A 356 12.65 -8.10 -6.94
N PRO A 357 12.33 -6.83 -6.64
CA PRO A 357 11.50 -6.01 -7.52
C PRO A 357 12.23 -5.49 -8.76
N HIS A 358 13.57 -5.52 -8.76
CA HIS A 358 14.40 -5.20 -9.92
C HIS A 358 15.26 -6.42 -10.33
N PRO A 359 15.34 -6.78 -11.62
CA PRO A 359 16.07 -7.98 -12.06
C PRO A 359 17.58 -7.91 -11.78
N ASP A 360 18.17 -6.72 -11.98
CA ASP A 360 19.63 -6.52 -11.92
C ASP A 360 20.17 -6.11 -10.55
N PHE A 361 19.32 -5.81 -9.57
CA PHE A 361 19.75 -5.35 -8.25
C PHE A 361 19.33 -6.32 -7.13
N PRO A 362 20.03 -6.31 -5.98
CA PRO A 362 19.64 -7.10 -4.83
C PRO A 362 18.24 -6.74 -4.31
N GLY A 363 17.57 -7.73 -3.73
CA GLY A 363 16.35 -7.51 -2.95
C GLY A 363 16.60 -6.85 -1.60
N SER A 364 15.54 -6.36 -0.96
CA SER A 364 15.60 -5.98 0.46
C SER A 364 15.71 -7.20 1.36
N ARG A 365 16.41 -7.07 2.50
CA ARG A 365 16.60 -8.17 3.46
C ARG A 365 15.29 -8.68 4.06
N ASN A 366 14.28 -7.83 4.17
CA ASN A 366 12.93 -8.20 4.64
C ASN A 366 12.01 -8.73 3.53
N GLY A 367 12.45 -8.71 2.27
CA GLY A 367 11.70 -9.22 1.12
C GLY A 367 10.43 -8.44 0.77
N ARG A 368 10.23 -7.24 1.32
CA ARG A 368 8.99 -6.46 1.16
C ARG A 368 8.94 -5.68 -0.14
N GLY A 369 10.09 -5.22 -0.61
CA GLY A 369 10.20 -4.32 -1.75
C GLY A 369 11.38 -3.37 -1.65
N LEU A 370 11.45 -2.43 -2.59
CA LEU A 370 12.45 -1.36 -2.67
C LEU A 370 11.75 -0.03 -2.99
N HIS A 371 12.47 1.06 -2.69
CA HIS A 371 12.07 2.40 -3.13
C HIS A 371 13.10 2.91 -4.14
N TYR A 372 12.65 3.20 -5.36
CA TYR A 372 13.46 3.75 -6.43
C TYR A 372 12.56 4.31 -7.53
N THR A 373 13.14 5.04 -8.48
CA THR A 373 12.46 5.54 -9.67
C THR A 373 13.25 5.25 -10.94
N ASP A 374 12.58 5.21 -12.09
CA ASP A 374 13.22 5.04 -13.40
C ASP A 374 13.65 6.40 -14.00
N GLY A 375 14.31 7.22 -13.19
CA GLY A 375 15.01 8.44 -13.64
C GLY A 375 14.43 9.77 -13.18
N ASN A 376 13.19 9.81 -12.65
CA ASN A 376 12.67 11.01 -12.01
C ASN A 376 13.19 11.13 -10.57
N MET A 377 13.71 12.29 -10.18
CA MET A 377 14.03 12.57 -8.78
C MET A 377 12.74 12.81 -7.99
N VAL A 378 12.70 12.27 -6.78
CA VAL A 378 11.69 12.55 -5.76
C VAL A 378 12.42 13.05 -4.52
N ASP A 379 12.13 14.27 -4.11
CA ASP A 379 12.67 14.89 -2.90
C ASP A 379 11.98 14.24 -1.69
N MET A 380 12.74 13.92 -0.64
CA MET A 380 12.26 13.21 0.54
C MET A 380 12.84 13.79 1.82
N TRP A 381 11.98 14.24 2.71
CA TRP A 381 12.40 14.62 4.06
C TRP A 381 12.03 13.53 5.04
N GLN A 382 12.95 13.22 5.97
CA GLN A 382 12.67 12.24 7.02
C GLN A 382 13.12 12.70 8.40
N TRP A 383 12.13 13.00 9.24
CA TRP A 383 12.32 13.24 10.66
C TRP A 383 12.41 11.91 11.41
N LYS A 384 13.34 11.86 12.39
CA LYS A 384 13.68 10.65 13.16
C LYS A 384 13.89 11.03 14.61
N ALA A 385 13.03 10.59 15.52
CA ALA A 385 13.00 11.11 16.88
C ALA A 385 14.36 11.04 17.61
N SER A 386 15.07 9.91 17.50
CA SER A 386 16.30 9.65 18.25
C SER A 386 17.58 9.84 17.43
N ARG A 387 17.46 10.13 16.12
CA ARG A 387 18.59 10.33 15.19
C ARG A 387 18.59 11.73 14.60
N GLY A 388 18.51 12.73 15.49
CA GLY A 388 18.60 14.15 15.13
C GLY A 388 17.29 14.93 15.28
N GLY A 389 16.14 14.27 15.19
CA GLY A 389 14.82 14.91 15.23
C GLY A 389 14.57 15.78 16.46
N LEU A 390 14.86 15.25 17.65
CA LEU A 390 14.77 16.00 18.91
C LEU A 390 15.97 16.93 19.18
N LEU A 391 16.94 16.97 18.27
CA LEU A 391 18.05 17.92 18.26
C LEU A 391 17.85 19.05 17.25
N GLY A 392 16.67 19.11 16.62
CA GLY A 392 16.30 20.15 15.66
C GLY A 392 16.62 19.83 14.19
N GLU A 393 17.00 18.59 13.91
CA GLU A 393 17.48 18.15 12.60
C GLU A 393 16.45 17.28 11.88
N VAL A 394 16.32 17.48 10.58
CA VAL A 394 15.52 16.65 9.68
C VAL A 394 16.45 16.25 8.54
N ASP A 395 16.51 14.96 8.19
CA ASP A 395 17.34 14.54 7.08
C ASP A 395 16.69 14.96 5.75
N ASP A 396 17.44 15.70 4.94
CA ASP A 396 17.17 15.93 3.52
C ASP A 396 17.71 14.76 2.69
N MET A 397 16.84 14.20 1.87
CA MET A 397 17.08 12.93 1.18
C MET A 397 16.39 12.96 -0.17
N TYR A 398 16.71 11.98 -1.00
CA TYR A 398 16.05 11.79 -2.28
C TYR A 398 15.80 10.33 -2.59
N ILE A 399 14.85 10.10 -3.51
CA ILE A 399 14.62 8.82 -4.17
C ILE A 399 14.89 9.02 -5.66
N GLY A 400 15.84 8.25 -6.19
CA GLY A 400 16.19 8.23 -7.60
C GLY A 400 16.34 6.81 -8.14
N SER A 401 17.12 6.69 -9.21
CA SER A 401 17.46 5.38 -9.77
C SER A 401 18.27 4.51 -8.80
N PRO A 402 18.07 3.18 -8.85
CA PRO A 402 18.86 2.27 -8.03
C PRO A 402 20.34 2.35 -8.39
N ARG A 403 21.22 2.36 -7.37
CA ARG A 403 22.67 2.30 -7.58
C ARG A 403 23.21 0.88 -7.50
N GLN A 404 24.38 0.65 -8.08
CA GLN A 404 25.10 -0.60 -7.88
C GLN A 404 25.37 -0.84 -6.38
N PRO A 405 25.15 -2.07 -5.88
CA PRO A 405 25.41 -2.38 -4.48
C PRO A 405 26.92 -2.36 -4.21
N THR A 406 27.29 -1.86 -3.04
CA THR A 406 28.62 -2.10 -2.48
C THR A 406 28.80 -3.57 -2.13
N GLN A 407 30.04 -4.00 -1.89
CA GLN A 407 30.33 -5.37 -1.46
C GLN A 407 29.55 -5.77 -0.20
N ASN A 408 29.46 -4.87 0.79
CA ASN A 408 28.75 -5.14 2.04
C ASN A 408 27.22 -5.23 1.86
N GLU A 409 26.65 -4.49 0.90
CA GLU A 409 25.23 -4.60 0.58
C GLU A 409 24.92 -5.88 -0.19
N ALA A 410 25.79 -6.25 -1.15
CA ALA A 410 25.68 -7.51 -1.87
C ALA A 410 25.79 -8.73 -0.93
N ALA A 411 26.64 -8.62 0.09
CA ALA A 411 26.79 -9.62 1.16
C ALA A 411 25.72 -9.52 2.26
N GLN A 412 24.73 -8.63 2.15
CA GLN A 412 23.68 -8.38 3.14
C GLN A 412 24.16 -7.97 4.55
N LEU A 413 25.42 -7.56 4.69
CA LEU A 413 25.93 -6.96 5.93
C LEU A 413 25.29 -5.58 6.14
N ASN A 414 25.24 -4.79 5.06
CA ASN A 414 24.54 -3.51 5.01
C ASN A 414 23.19 -3.66 4.29
N ARG A 415 22.24 -2.79 4.63
CA ARG A 415 20.98 -2.68 3.90
C ARG A 415 21.23 -2.10 2.51
N TYR A 416 20.77 -2.81 1.47
CA TYR A 416 20.66 -2.22 0.14
C TYR A 416 19.42 -1.31 0.08
N GLN A 417 19.61 -0.02 -0.22
CA GLN A 417 18.53 0.99 -0.20
C GLN A 417 17.96 1.30 -1.59
N ALA A 418 18.49 0.68 -2.66
CA ALA A 418 18.14 0.96 -4.05
C ALA A 418 18.29 2.45 -4.42
N GLY A 419 17.18 3.17 -4.57
CA GLY A 419 17.16 4.57 -4.99
C GLY A 419 17.08 5.57 -3.84
N TYR A 420 16.84 5.12 -2.61
CA TYR A 420 16.63 5.95 -1.43
C TYR A 420 17.96 6.29 -0.71
N TRP A 421 18.41 7.54 -0.82
CA TRP A 421 19.69 8.01 -0.31
C TRP A 421 19.58 9.38 0.36
N GLY A 422 20.46 9.67 1.32
CA GLY A 422 20.59 11.02 1.84
C GLY A 422 21.29 11.92 0.83
N ASP A 423 20.99 13.21 0.89
CA ASP A 423 21.64 14.22 0.07
C ASP A 423 23.14 14.32 0.42
N PRO A 424 23.97 14.90 -0.46
CA PRO A 424 25.39 15.06 -0.20
C PRO A 424 25.66 15.76 1.14
N GLY A 425 26.37 15.09 2.04
CA GLY A 425 26.66 15.62 3.37
C GLY A 425 27.05 14.55 4.37
N ASP A 426 27.10 14.93 5.64
CA ASP A 426 27.49 14.03 6.72
C ASP A 426 26.42 12.96 6.99
N THR A 427 26.83 11.83 7.57
CA THR A 427 25.92 10.87 8.23
C THR A 427 26.32 10.78 9.69
N PRO A 428 25.81 11.66 10.56
CA PRO A 428 26.33 11.86 11.90
C PRO A 428 25.93 10.77 12.87
N TYR A 429 25.13 9.77 12.46
CA TYR A 429 24.65 8.71 13.33
C TYR A 429 24.97 7.31 12.82
N THR A 430 25.14 6.38 13.75
CA THR A 430 25.34 4.95 13.46
C THR A 430 24.80 4.08 14.60
N TYR A 431 24.69 2.78 14.34
CA TYR A 431 24.40 1.80 15.40
C TYR A 431 25.59 1.65 16.33
N ASN A 432 25.34 1.51 17.63
CA ASN A 432 26.38 1.27 18.65
C ASN A 432 26.79 -0.21 18.77
N PHE A 433 26.65 -1.01 17.73
CA PHE A 433 27.05 -2.42 17.75
C PHE A 433 27.62 -2.85 16.40
N LYS A 434 28.46 -3.88 16.42
CA LYS A 434 28.99 -4.49 15.19
C LYS A 434 27.86 -5.11 14.39
N LEU A 435 27.78 -4.75 13.10
CA LEU A 435 26.80 -5.33 12.19
C LEU A 435 27.11 -6.80 11.91
N MET A 436 26.06 -7.56 11.65
CA MET A 436 26.09 -8.98 11.28
C MET A 436 25.19 -9.20 10.06
N THR A 437 25.42 -10.27 9.32
CA THR A 437 24.47 -10.67 8.27
C THR A 437 23.23 -11.32 8.91
N PRO A 438 22.08 -11.36 8.20
CA PRO A 438 20.92 -12.15 8.64
C PRO A 438 21.26 -13.62 8.92
N ALA A 439 22.22 -14.19 8.19
CA ALA A 439 22.63 -15.58 8.34
C ALA A 439 23.44 -15.81 9.62
N ASP A 440 24.22 -14.82 10.05
CA ASP A 440 25.11 -14.94 11.22
C ASP A 440 24.38 -14.69 12.55
N TYR A 441 23.37 -13.82 12.56
CA TYR A 441 22.66 -13.52 13.80
C TYR A 441 21.64 -14.60 14.17
N LYS A 442 21.87 -15.27 15.31
CA LYS A 442 21.01 -16.34 15.86
C LYS A 442 20.32 -15.95 17.18
N GLY A 443 20.13 -14.65 17.42
CA GLY A 443 19.55 -14.15 18.68
C GLY A 443 20.54 -14.12 19.85
N GLY A 444 21.83 -14.28 19.58
CA GLY A 444 22.90 -14.22 20.57
C GLY A 444 23.38 -12.79 20.87
N PRO A 445 24.44 -12.66 21.68
CA PRO A 445 25.00 -11.37 22.05
C PRO A 445 25.60 -10.64 20.85
N VAL A 446 25.57 -9.31 20.89
CA VAL A 446 26.24 -8.39 19.98
C VAL A 446 27.42 -7.71 20.67
N THR A 447 28.41 -7.26 19.90
CA THR A 447 29.54 -6.49 20.43
C THR A 447 29.25 -5.00 20.30
N PRO A 448 29.17 -4.23 21.41
CA PRO A 448 29.07 -2.78 21.35
C PRO A 448 30.29 -2.14 20.67
N LEU A 449 30.10 -0.95 20.08
CA LEU A 449 31.21 -0.12 19.59
C LEU A 449 31.76 0.78 20.69
N LYS A 450 30.86 1.34 21.50
CA LYS A 450 31.15 2.26 22.60
C LYS A 450 30.39 1.84 23.85
N LEU A 451 30.94 2.20 25.01
CA LEU A 451 30.28 2.12 26.31
C LEU A 451 30.06 3.53 26.88
N PRO A 452 29.04 3.75 27.72
CA PRO A 452 28.90 5.02 28.43
C PRO A 452 30.06 5.21 29.41
N LYS A 453 30.60 6.44 29.50
CA LYS A 453 31.58 6.81 30.54
C LYS A 453 31.04 6.59 31.95
N ASP A 454 29.75 6.89 32.12
CA ASP A 454 29.00 6.70 33.36
C ASP A 454 27.64 6.08 33.00
N HIS A 455 27.50 4.78 33.26
CA HIS A 455 26.28 4.03 32.98
C HIS A 455 25.12 4.43 33.91
N VAL A 456 25.40 4.95 35.11
CA VAL A 456 24.37 5.42 36.05
C VAL A 456 23.80 6.75 35.56
N ALA A 457 24.66 7.69 35.14
CA ALA A 457 24.23 8.94 34.53
C ALA A 457 23.45 8.70 33.22
N MET A 458 23.93 7.76 32.38
CA MET A 458 23.23 7.37 31.15
C MET A 458 21.85 6.79 31.46
N THR A 459 21.74 5.88 32.43
CA THR A 459 20.45 5.31 32.87
C THR A 459 19.49 6.40 33.31
N ARG A 460 19.96 7.39 34.10
CA ARG A 460 19.15 8.54 34.51
C ARG A 460 18.69 9.38 33.31
N ALA A 461 19.56 9.60 32.33
CA ALA A 461 19.24 10.39 31.13
C ALA A 461 18.21 9.71 30.22
N MET A 462 18.13 8.38 30.21
CA MET A 462 17.12 7.62 29.46
C MET A 462 15.72 7.66 30.10
N GLY A 463 15.59 8.17 31.33
CA GLY A 463 14.33 8.17 32.06
C GLY A 463 13.93 6.78 32.56
N THR A 464 12.64 6.58 32.78
CA THR A 464 12.05 5.33 33.23
C THR A 464 12.15 4.25 32.16
N TRP A 465 12.71 3.09 32.50
CA TRP A 465 12.64 1.92 31.64
C TRP A 465 11.28 1.23 31.74
N ASN A 466 10.71 0.90 30.59
CA ASN A 466 9.51 0.07 30.44
C ASN A 466 9.77 -0.99 29.37
N ASP A 467 9.52 -2.25 29.72
CA ASP A 467 9.71 -3.43 28.87
C ASP A 467 8.52 -3.73 27.95
N ASP A 468 7.43 -2.95 28.03
CA ASP A 468 6.41 -2.89 27.00
C ASP A 468 6.95 -2.12 25.77
N PRO A 469 7.05 -2.76 24.60
CA PRO A 469 7.50 -2.10 23.39
C PRO A 469 6.57 -0.98 22.91
N ASN A 470 5.30 -0.97 23.32
CA ASN A 470 4.32 0.06 22.94
C ASN A 470 4.29 1.24 23.93
N ALA A 471 4.97 1.12 25.08
CA ALA A 471 4.98 2.20 26.06
C ALA A 471 5.78 3.40 25.55
N GLY A 472 5.29 4.63 25.77
CA GLY A 472 6.04 5.84 25.48
C GLY A 472 7.29 5.99 26.35
N THR A 473 8.13 6.95 25.98
CA THR A 473 9.31 7.38 26.73
C THR A 473 9.05 8.73 27.41
N ASP A 474 9.68 8.95 28.56
CA ASP A 474 9.52 10.19 29.34
C ASP A 474 9.92 11.44 28.52
N GLU A 475 9.24 12.55 28.76
CA GLU A 475 9.64 13.84 28.18
C GLU A 475 11.08 14.19 28.56
N GLY A 476 11.87 14.68 27.60
CA GLY A 476 13.28 15.01 27.80
C GLY A 476 14.23 13.80 27.89
N SER A 477 13.74 12.56 27.88
CA SER A 477 14.59 11.37 27.88
C SER A 477 15.50 11.31 26.65
N LYS A 478 16.76 10.89 26.84
CA LYS A 478 17.76 10.77 25.78
C LYS A 478 18.08 9.31 25.48
N TRP A 479 17.77 8.88 24.27
CA TRP A 479 17.95 7.49 23.79
C TRP A 479 19.01 7.40 22.69
N TRP A 480 20.06 8.20 22.82
CA TRP A 480 21.26 8.22 21.98
C TRP A 480 22.47 8.59 22.84
N MET A 481 23.66 8.32 22.33
CA MET A 481 24.91 8.72 23.00
C MET A 481 25.74 9.63 22.10
N LEU A 482 26.42 10.59 22.73
CA LEU A 482 27.31 11.55 22.09
C LEU A 482 28.78 11.20 22.39
N PRO A 483 29.75 11.60 21.55
CA PRO A 483 31.17 11.32 21.75
C PRO A 483 31.68 11.69 23.14
N GLN A 484 31.24 12.84 23.69
CA GLN A 484 31.66 13.29 25.01
C GLN A 484 31.20 12.38 26.14
N ASP A 485 30.15 11.58 25.95
CA ASP A 485 29.54 10.71 26.96
C ASP A 485 30.03 9.25 26.84
N THR A 486 30.89 8.95 25.88
CA THR A 486 31.27 7.58 25.52
C THR A 486 32.77 7.30 25.58
N VAL A 487 33.11 6.03 25.76
CA VAL A 487 34.46 5.47 25.59
C VAL A 487 34.40 4.31 24.60
N ASP A 488 35.53 4.00 23.97
CA ASP A 488 35.63 2.79 23.16
C ASP A 488 35.35 1.53 23.99
N TYR A 489 34.68 0.57 23.35
CA TYR A 489 34.47 -0.73 23.97
C TYR A 489 35.81 -1.45 24.19
N THR A 490 36.06 -1.87 25.43
CA THR A 490 37.08 -2.86 25.77
C THR A 490 36.50 -3.89 26.74
N ALA A 491 37.06 -5.09 26.80
CA ALA A 491 36.59 -6.13 27.71
C ALA A 491 36.72 -5.70 29.19
N GLU A 492 37.76 -4.94 29.52
CA GLU A 492 38.03 -4.44 30.87
C GLU A 492 37.05 -3.34 31.29
N ALA A 493 36.68 -2.45 30.35
CA ALA A 493 35.66 -1.44 30.59
C ALA A 493 34.27 -2.09 30.71
N ASP A 494 33.97 -3.05 29.83
CA ASP A 494 32.72 -3.80 29.86
C ASP A 494 32.54 -4.56 31.18
N ALA A 495 33.57 -5.26 31.68
CA ALA A 495 33.51 -6.02 32.92
C ALA A 495 33.07 -5.19 34.16
N LYS A 496 33.20 -3.87 34.10
CA LYS A 496 32.75 -2.93 35.16
C LYS A 496 31.27 -2.56 35.06
N VAL A 497 30.62 -2.86 33.94
CA VAL A 497 29.20 -2.60 33.72
C VAL A 497 28.38 -3.75 34.30
N PRO A 498 27.44 -3.50 35.23
CA PRO A 498 26.60 -4.55 35.82
C PRO A 498 25.69 -5.24 34.81
N VAL A 499 25.44 -6.53 35.02
CA VAL A 499 24.35 -7.26 34.35
C VAL A 499 23.01 -6.58 34.67
N GLY A 500 22.13 -6.49 33.68
CA GLY A 500 20.87 -5.75 33.74
C GLY A 500 20.97 -4.30 33.28
N THR A 501 22.17 -3.76 33.08
CA THR A 501 22.35 -2.41 32.53
C THR A 501 21.76 -2.31 31.13
N ILE A 502 20.96 -1.27 30.88
CA ILE A 502 20.45 -0.93 29.55
C ILE A 502 21.22 0.27 29.01
N MET A 503 21.47 0.31 27.71
CA MET A 503 22.04 1.48 27.05
C MET A 503 21.45 1.72 25.66
N PRO A 504 21.51 2.96 25.14
CA PRO A 504 21.12 3.25 23.78
C PRO A 504 22.00 2.50 22.76
N ALA A 505 21.40 2.14 21.61
CA ALA A 505 22.13 1.61 20.48
C ALA A 505 22.35 2.63 19.35
N VAL A 506 22.19 3.92 19.64
CA VAL A 506 22.43 5.01 18.70
C VAL A 506 23.62 5.82 19.17
N LEU A 507 24.59 5.99 18.27
CA LEU A 507 25.66 6.97 18.41
C LEU A 507 25.36 8.13 17.47
N ILE A 508 25.50 9.37 17.95
CA ILE A 508 25.50 10.58 17.12
C ILE A 508 26.90 11.20 17.26
N THR A 509 27.79 10.94 16.30
CA THR A 509 29.22 11.22 16.36
C THR A 509 29.72 12.30 15.42
N GLY A 510 28.90 12.73 14.45
CA GLY A 510 29.29 13.72 13.44
C GLY A 510 28.60 15.07 13.61
N ASN A 511 28.95 16.00 12.74
CA ASN A 511 28.23 17.26 12.58
C ASN A 511 27.01 17.05 11.65
N HIS A 512 25.99 17.89 11.81
CA HIS A 512 24.85 17.94 10.88
C HIS A 512 25.17 18.99 9.82
N SER A 513 25.95 18.60 8.80
CA SER A 513 26.45 19.50 7.76
C SER A 513 26.25 18.97 6.34
N GLY A 514 26.26 19.90 5.37
CA GLY A 514 25.97 19.64 3.95
C GLY A 514 24.49 19.74 3.61
N ASP A 515 24.19 19.50 2.34
CA ASP A 515 22.86 19.56 1.70
C ASP A 515 21.80 18.80 2.51
N ARG A 516 22.20 17.61 3.00
CA ARG A 516 21.39 16.74 3.87
C ARG A 516 20.83 17.40 5.14
N TYR A 517 21.41 18.50 5.61
CA TYR A 517 21.03 19.17 6.85
C TYR A 517 20.59 20.64 6.64
N ASP A 518 20.14 20.98 5.43
CA ASP A 518 19.56 22.28 5.10
C ASP A 518 18.14 22.46 5.68
N LEU A 519 17.51 21.36 6.07
CA LEU A 519 16.25 21.34 6.81
C LEU A 519 16.50 21.54 8.31
N LYS A 520 15.71 22.44 8.91
CA LYS A 520 15.65 22.60 10.38
C LYS A 520 14.23 22.42 10.86
N GLY A 521 14.08 21.75 11.99
CA GLY A 521 12.78 21.48 12.57
C GLY A 521 12.72 21.57 14.08
N ALA A 522 11.49 21.54 14.59
CA ALA A 522 11.18 21.40 16.01
C ALA A 522 9.99 20.44 16.12
N ALA A 523 10.07 19.51 17.06
CA ALA A 523 9.02 18.52 17.26
C ALA A 523 8.73 18.27 18.73
N ASP A 524 7.46 18.06 19.03
CA ASP A 524 6.98 17.68 20.36
C ASP A 524 5.85 16.64 20.25
N TRP A 525 5.78 15.75 21.23
CA TRP A 525 4.69 14.79 21.37
C TRP A 525 3.84 15.18 22.57
N ARG A 526 2.55 15.36 22.33
CA ARG A 526 1.58 15.70 23.37
C ARG A 526 0.19 15.18 23.00
N ASP A 527 -0.51 14.62 23.99
CA ASP A 527 -1.89 14.15 23.88
C ASP A 527 -2.13 13.20 22.69
N GLY A 528 -1.26 12.19 22.52
CA GLY A 528 -1.38 11.19 21.45
C GLY A 528 -1.06 11.71 20.06
N HIS A 529 -0.31 12.81 19.96
CA HIS A 529 0.08 13.39 18.69
C HIS A 529 1.51 13.92 18.72
N TRP A 530 2.23 13.66 17.64
CA TRP A 530 3.41 14.43 17.31
C TRP A 530 3.01 15.69 16.54
N THR A 531 3.70 16.79 16.81
CA THR A 531 3.71 18.01 16.00
C THR A 531 5.13 18.29 15.56
N LEU A 532 5.36 18.44 14.26
CA LEU A 532 6.64 18.77 13.65
C LEU A 532 6.47 20.06 12.83
N ILE A 533 7.27 21.08 13.16
CA ILE A 533 7.50 22.22 12.27
C ILE A 533 8.83 22.01 11.57
N VAL A 534 8.87 22.14 10.25
CA VAL A 534 10.11 22.05 9.45
C VAL A 534 10.21 23.22 8.50
N SER A 535 11.43 23.67 8.23
CA SER A 535 11.71 24.76 7.29
C SER A 535 12.90 24.46 6.38
N ARG A 536 12.82 24.92 5.14
CA ARG A 536 13.91 24.95 4.15
C ARG A 536 13.91 26.27 3.39
N ALA A 537 15.01 26.59 2.71
CA ALA A 537 15.00 27.59 1.64
C ALA A 537 13.91 27.26 0.60
N LEU A 538 13.25 28.31 0.08
CA LEU A 538 12.17 28.18 -0.91
C LEU A 538 12.67 27.59 -2.24
N LYS A 539 13.84 28.06 -2.67
CA LYS A 539 14.54 27.60 -3.87
C LYS A 539 15.77 26.82 -3.43
N SER A 540 15.96 25.63 -4.02
CA SER A 540 17.19 24.86 -3.87
C SER A 540 18.01 24.89 -5.15
N GLU A 541 19.33 24.88 -5.01
CA GLU A 541 20.27 24.67 -6.10
C GLU A 541 20.71 23.19 -6.20
N SER A 542 20.32 22.36 -5.23
CA SER A 542 20.58 20.94 -5.27
C SER A 542 19.72 20.27 -6.33
N LYS A 543 20.33 19.33 -7.07
CA LYS A 543 19.60 18.50 -8.05
C LYS A 543 18.79 17.37 -7.39
N TYR A 544 18.95 17.20 -6.08
CA TYR A 544 18.25 16.21 -5.27
C TYR A 544 17.01 16.80 -4.59
N ASP A 545 16.79 18.10 -4.75
CA ASP A 545 15.73 18.87 -4.12
C ASP A 545 14.67 19.40 -5.07
N ALA A 546 13.44 19.47 -4.58
CA ALA A 546 12.38 20.23 -5.19
C ALA A 546 12.51 21.74 -4.83
N SER A 547 12.36 22.60 -5.83
CA SER A 547 12.16 24.03 -5.59
C SER A 547 10.67 24.33 -5.41
N PHE A 548 10.31 24.99 -4.30
CA PHE A 548 8.94 25.41 -4.00
C PHE A 548 8.69 26.81 -4.53
N VAL A 549 8.85 27.01 -5.84
CA VAL A 549 8.62 28.32 -6.46
C VAL A 549 7.19 28.40 -7.03
N PRO A 550 6.55 29.58 -7.02
CA PRO A 550 5.21 29.74 -7.58
C PRO A 550 5.14 29.26 -9.03
N GLY A 551 4.09 28.48 -9.33
CA GLY A 551 3.87 27.88 -10.65
C GLY A 551 4.54 26.51 -10.87
N THR A 552 5.34 26.00 -9.92
CA THR A 552 5.81 24.61 -9.96
C THR A 552 4.69 23.67 -9.52
N HIS A 553 4.41 22.66 -10.34
CA HIS A 553 3.43 21.62 -10.01
C HIS A 553 4.12 20.50 -9.22
N LEU A 554 3.81 20.40 -7.93
CA LEU A 554 4.33 19.35 -7.05
C LEU A 554 3.18 18.57 -6.42
N TYR A 555 3.43 17.27 -6.26
CA TYR A 555 2.60 16.34 -5.53
C TYR A 555 3.33 15.92 -4.26
N MET A 556 2.58 15.81 -3.18
CA MET A 556 3.09 15.46 -1.86
C MET A 556 2.43 14.18 -1.32
N TRP A 557 3.24 13.32 -0.69
CA TRP A 557 2.78 12.19 0.12
C TRP A 557 3.49 12.18 1.47
N VAL A 558 2.81 11.64 2.48
CA VAL A 558 3.32 11.53 3.84
C VAL A 558 3.21 10.09 4.37
N GLY A 559 4.11 9.73 5.28
CA GLY A 559 4.15 8.41 5.93
C GLY A 559 4.55 8.52 7.40
N VAL A 560 3.76 7.87 8.26
CA VAL A 560 3.93 7.83 9.72
C VAL A 560 4.53 6.49 10.13
N PHE A 561 5.50 6.51 11.04
CA PHE A 561 6.11 5.32 11.63
C PHE A 561 5.97 5.39 13.15
N ASP A 562 5.21 4.46 13.73
CA ASP A 562 5.07 4.29 15.17
C ASP A 562 5.96 3.13 15.64
N HIS A 563 7.05 3.49 16.30
CA HIS A 563 8.10 2.61 16.78
C HIS A 563 8.48 1.46 15.83
N THR A 564 8.64 1.76 14.53
CA THR A 564 9.01 0.75 13.52
C THR A 564 10.07 1.22 12.51
N GLN A 565 10.95 0.30 12.11
CA GLN A 565 12.00 0.54 11.12
C GLN A 565 11.47 0.75 9.71
N THR A 566 10.50 -0.06 9.32
CA THR A 566 9.79 0.02 8.05
C THR A 566 8.29 0.02 8.35
N ARG A 567 7.38 -0.36 7.43
CA ARG A 567 5.94 -0.53 7.76
C ARG A 567 5.27 0.78 8.19
N HIS A 568 5.68 1.89 7.58
CA HIS A 568 4.95 3.14 7.70
C HIS A 568 3.58 3.05 7.08
N THR A 569 2.71 3.97 7.50
CA THR A 569 1.46 4.23 6.79
C THR A 569 1.72 4.79 5.39
N ARG A 570 0.70 4.71 4.54
CA ARG A 570 0.69 5.27 3.19
C ARG A 570 -0.70 5.75 2.80
N HIS A 571 -0.78 6.55 1.76
CA HIS A 571 -2.02 6.91 1.08
C HIS A 571 -1.79 6.94 -0.43
N THR A 572 -2.83 6.65 -1.21
CA THR A 572 -2.71 6.52 -2.67
C THR A 572 -2.76 7.87 -3.36
N ARG A 573 -3.74 8.69 -3.02
CA ARG A 573 -4.00 9.98 -3.68
C ARG A 573 -2.95 11.01 -3.26
N PRO A 574 -2.32 11.73 -4.20
CA PRO A 574 -1.42 12.82 -3.87
C PRO A 574 -2.18 14.02 -3.28
N VAL A 575 -1.47 14.82 -2.50
CA VAL A 575 -1.84 16.20 -2.22
C VAL A 575 -1.19 17.08 -3.29
N VAL A 576 -1.98 17.92 -3.96
CA VAL A 576 -1.48 18.92 -4.90
C VAL A 576 -0.97 20.12 -4.13
N MET A 577 0.24 20.57 -4.43
CA MET A 577 0.82 21.76 -3.81
C MET A 577 0.58 23.00 -4.67
N ASP A 578 -0.03 24.02 -4.06
CA ASP A 578 -0.27 25.31 -4.69
C ASP A 578 0.59 26.38 -4.01
N VAL A 579 1.81 26.57 -4.52
CA VAL A 579 2.72 27.60 -4.03
C VAL A 579 2.36 28.96 -4.64
N ARG A 580 2.05 29.94 -3.78
CA ARG A 580 1.62 31.30 -4.18
C ARG A 580 2.65 32.36 -3.85
#